data_AF-A0A9P7HYP7-F1
#
_entry.id   AF-A0A9P7HYP7-F1
#
_cell.length_a   1.000
_cell.length_b   1.000
_cell.length_c   1.000
_cell.angle_alpha   90.00
_cell.angle_beta   90.00
_cell.angle_gamma   90.00
#
_symmetry.space_group_name_H-M   'P 1'
#
loop_
_entity.id
_entity.type
_entity.pdbx_description
1 polymer ?
#
loop_
_entity_poly.entity_id
_entity_poly.type
_entity_poly.pdbx_seq_one_letter_code
_entity_poly.pdbx_strand_id
1 'polypeptide(L)'
;MLADYYNGGAMDNITLASNKAAFDRSVERTLEDVSAQSSDGSTPYAIQVSPFKNRQITTNLLNRVKVDAPMFGRRLDDLRNGFSVPPGFSFPNLSAQTQSGSGGLGGGIPDLSFDTGATWEEKIAWMKSQTDLEIWVKGVTSPLDAQIAIEQGVDGIIISNHGGRQLDTTPATIDILREIAPIAKGKTRIAIDGGFRRGSDIFKAVALGADFVFVGRIAIC
;
A
#
# COMPACT_ATOMS: atom_id res chain seq x y z
N MET A 1 10.80 34.57 12.34
CA MET A 1 10.30 33.97 11.08
C MET A 1 10.63 32.49 11.17
N LEU A 2 9.67 31.62 11.50
CA LEU A 2 9.93 30.17 11.61
C LEU A 2 10.28 29.67 10.21
N ALA A 3 11.45 29.04 10.04
CA ALA A 3 11.79 28.35 8.80
C ALA A 3 10.82 27.17 8.64
N ASP A 4 9.98 27.22 7.61
CA ASP A 4 9.05 26.14 7.28
C ASP A 4 9.89 25.02 6.62
N TYR A 5 10.09 23.93 7.36
CA TYR A 5 10.97 22.84 6.95
C TYR A 5 10.27 21.92 5.95
N TYR A 6 10.97 21.57 4.87
CA TYR A 6 10.48 20.63 3.86
C TYR A 6 10.75 19.18 4.30
N ASN A 7 9.74 18.33 4.25
CA ASN A 7 9.93 16.90 4.48
C ASN A 7 10.77 16.28 3.35
N GLY A 8 12.05 16.02 3.62
CA GLY A 8 13.02 15.55 2.63
C GLY A 8 12.88 14.07 2.26
N GLY A 9 12.11 13.29 3.01
CA GLY A 9 11.98 11.83 2.79
C GLY A 9 11.27 11.43 1.49
N ALA A 10 10.76 12.39 0.72
CA ALA A 10 9.92 12.15 -0.45
C ALA A 10 10.03 13.16 -1.60
N MET A 11 10.83 14.24 -1.45
CA MET A 11 10.89 15.35 -2.41
C MET A 11 9.50 15.92 -2.75
N ASP A 12 8.57 15.94 -1.80
CA ASP A 12 7.20 16.42 -2.02
C ASP A 12 7.03 17.93 -1.78
N ASN A 13 8.10 18.63 -1.33
CA ASN A 13 8.09 20.08 -1.05
C ASN A 13 6.89 20.51 -0.17
N ILE A 14 6.40 19.62 0.68
CA ILE A 14 5.32 19.93 1.61
C ILE A 14 5.93 20.52 2.86
N THR A 15 5.43 21.69 3.25
CA THR A 15 5.91 22.36 4.45
C THR A 15 5.37 21.70 5.71
N LEU A 16 6.07 21.85 6.84
CA LEU A 16 5.61 21.34 8.13
C LEU A 16 4.22 21.91 8.49
N ALA A 17 3.97 23.19 8.18
CA ALA A 17 2.66 23.80 8.37
C ALA A 17 1.56 23.13 7.51
N SER A 18 1.88 22.82 6.25
CA SER A 18 0.95 22.14 5.33
C SER A 18 0.65 20.70 5.79
N ASN A 19 1.68 19.98 6.25
CA ASN A 19 1.52 18.65 6.84
C ASN A 19 0.65 18.69 8.10
N LYS A 20 0.83 19.69 8.97
CA LYS A 20 0.01 19.84 10.18
C LYS A 20 -1.46 20.13 9.84
N ALA A 21 -1.71 21.03 8.89
CA ALA A 21 -3.07 21.33 8.43
C ALA A 21 -3.74 20.16 7.68
N ALA A 22 -2.96 19.30 7.01
CA ALA A 22 -3.46 18.04 6.46
C ALA A 22 -3.76 17.01 7.56
N PHE A 23 -2.93 16.95 8.60
CA PHE A 23 -3.13 16.05 9.74
C PHE A 23 -4.45 16.30 10.48
N ASP A 24 -4.83 17.57 10.71
CA ASP A 24 -6.09 17.93 11.38
C ASP A 24 -7.35 17.47 10.60
N ARG A 25 -7.21 17.11 9.31
CA ARG A 25 -8.28 16.56 8.46
C ARG A 25 -8.36 15.03 8.50
N SER A 26 -7.39 14.36 9.12
CA SER A 26 -7.31 12.90 9.14
C SER A 26 -8.23 12.31 10.20
N VAL A 27 -9.23 11.56 9.75
CA VAL A 27 -10.15 10.80 10.61
C VAL A 27 -9.95 9.32 10.34
N GLU A 28 -9.68 8.56 11.39
CA GLU A 28 -9.61 7.10 11.31
C GLU A 28 -10.99 6.51 11.03
N ARG A 29 -11.03 5.55 10.11
CA ARG A 29 -12.27 4.93 9.69
C ARG A 29 -12.08 3.43 9.59
N THR A 30 -13.11 2.70 10.01
CA THR A 30 -13.20 1.27 9.71
C THR A 30 -13.47 1.06 8.22
N LEU A 31 -13.28 -0.16 7.73
CA LEU A 31 -13.66 -0.52 6.36
C LEU A 31 -15.15 -0.28 6.11
N GLU A 32 -15.97 -0.55 7.12
CA GLU A 32 -17.41 -0.37 7.10
C GLU A 32 -17.80 1.12 7.03
N ASP A 33 -17.09 2.00 7.75
CA ASP A 33 -17.30 3.45 7.66
C ASP A 33 -16.93 4.02 6.28
N VAL A 34 -15.91 3.44 5.63
CA VAL A 34 -15.49 3.86 4.28
C VAL A 34 -16.49 3.37 3.24
N SER A 35 -16.91 2.09 3.30
CA SER A 35 -17.83 1.53 2.32
C SER A 35 -19.22 2.17 2.40
N ALA A 36 -19.68 2.54 3.60
CA ALA A 36 -20.95 3.25 3.81
C ALA A 36 -21.01 4.65 3.18
N GLN A 37 -19.86 5.24 2.80
CA GLN A 37 -19.83 6.53 2.11
C GLN A 37 -20.18 6.42 0.62
N SER A 38 -20.16 5.22 0.04
CA SER A 38 -20.67 4.97 -1.30
C SER A 38 -22.17 4.70 -1.22
N SER A 39 -22.98 5.75 -1.39
CA SER A 39 -24.43 5.67 -1.25
C SER A 39 -25.14 4.86 -2.35
N ASP A 40 -24.49 4.65 -3.49
CA ASP A 40 -25.05 4.03 -4.69
C ASP A 40 -24.24 2.80 -5.19
N GLY A 41 -23.17 2.43 -4.49
CA GLY A 41 -22.29 1.33 -4.89
C GLY A 41 -21.49 1.61 -6.17
N SER A 42 -21.48 2.85 -6.68
CA SER A 42 -20.80 3.20 -7.94
C SER A 42 -19.29 3.31 -7.79
N THR A 43 -18.80 3.54 -6.57
CA THR A 43 -17.37 3.64 -6.30
C THR A 43 -16.81 2.25 -5.98
N PRO A 44 -15.93 1.69 -6.82
CA PRO A 44 -15.24 0.46 -6.50
C PRO A 44 -14.20 0.71 -5.39
N TYR A 45 -14.12 -0.21 -4.43
CA TYR A 45 -13.14 -0.17 -3.36
C TYR A 45 -12.15 -1.33 -3.48
N ALA A 46 -10.90 -1.07 -3.09
CA ALA A 46 -9.86 -2.06 -2.86
C ALA A 46 -9.24 -1.82 -1.48
N ILE A 47 -8.65 -2.85 -0.88
CA ILE A 47 -8.00 -2.75 0.42
C ILE A 47 -6.59 -3.35 0.35
N GLN A 48 -5.68 -2.79 1.13
CA GLN A 48 -4.27 -3.13 1.23
C GLN A 48 -4.01 -3.82 2.59
N VAL A 49 -3.33 -4.97 2.59
CA VAL A 49 -3.02 -5.87 3.73
C VAL A 49 -1.74 -6.60 3.56
N SER A 50 -0.96 -6.49 4.60
CA SER A 50 0.19 -7.33 4.77
C SER A 50 -0.18 -8.73 5.22
N PRO A 51 0.36 -9.81 4.60
CA PRO A 51 0.34 -11.11 5.24
C PRO A 51 1.11 -11.04 6.57
N PHE A 52 0.37 -11.07 7.66
CA PHE A 52 0.90 -11.14 9.02
C PHE A 52 1.29 -12.57 9.37
N LYS A 53 2.26 -12.74 10.28
CA LYS A 53 2.61 -14.07 10.82
C LYS A 53 1.41 -14.76 11.45
N ASN A 54 0.61 -14.00 12.20
CA ASN A 54 -0.68 -14.47 12.66
C ASN A 54 -1.69 -14.39 11.51
N ARG A 55 -1.85 -15.51 10.79
CA ARG A 55 -2.77 -15.62 9.66
C ARG A 55 -4.22 -15.30 10.02
N GLN A 56 -4.62 -15.43 11.29
CA GLN A 56 -5.98 -15.08 11.72
C GLN A 56 -6.28 -13.59 11.54
N ILE A 57 -5.28 -12.71 11.72
CA ILE A 57 -5.43 -11.26 11.48
C ILE A 57 -5.74 -11.03 10.01
N THR A 58 -4.96 -11.65 9.12
CA THR A 58 -5.12 -11.55 7.68
C THR A 58 -6.46 -12.14 7.22
N THR A 59 -6.87 -13.32 7.71
CA THR A 59 -8.17 -13.93 7.40
C THR A 59 -9.33 -13.08 7.90
N ASN A 60 -9.25 -12.52 9.11
CA ASN A 60 -10.29 -11.65 9.65
C ASN A 60 -10.43 -10.36 8.83
N LEU A 61 -9.31 -9.78 8.36
CA LEU A 61 -9.34 -8.64 7.45
C LEU A 61 -9.99 -9.03 6.12
N LEU A 62 -9.55 -10.13 5.48
CA LEU A 62 -10.12 -10.65 4.24
C LEU A 62 -11.63 -10.93 4.35
N ASN A 63 -12.10 -11.38 5.51
CA ASN A 63 -13.52 -11.60 5.78
C ASN A 63 -14.33 -10.32 5.99
N ARG A 64 -13.66 -9.20 6.31
CA ARG A 64 -14.29 -7.89 6.50
C ARG A 64 -14.34 -7.11 5.19
N VAL A 65 -13.22 -6.98 4.47
CA VAL A 65 -13.08 -6.54 3.05
C VAL A 65 -11.65 -6.93 2.58
N LYS A 66 -11.38 -7.22 1.29
CA LYS A 66 -10.29 -8.16 0.83
C LYS A 66 -9.03 -7.55 0.13
N VAL A 67 -7.84 -8.18 0.25
CA VAL A 67 -6.64 -7.42 0.65
C VAL A 67 -5.19 -7.77 0.19
N ASP A 68 -4.18 -6.82 0.20
CA ASP A 68 -2.74 -7.01 -0.26
C ASP A 68 -1.49 -6.19 0.32
N ALA A 69 -0.29 -6.82 0.37
CA ALA A 69 1.14 -6.40 0.61
C ALA A 69 1.83 -6.07 2.01
N PRO A 70 3.13 -6.45 2.25
CA PRO A 70 3.64 -7.03 3.54
C PRO A 70 4.72 -6.39 4.44
N MET A 71 5.44 -5.29 4.20
CA MET A 71 6.61 -4.93 5.08
C MET A 71 6.88 -3.42 5.17
N PHE A 72 7.61 -2.95 6.18
CA PHE A 72 8.03 -1.54 6.33
C PHE A 72 9.51 -1.29 6.02
N GLY A 73 9.81 -0.16 5.38
CA GLY A 73 11.17 0.27 5.02
C GLY A 73 11.79 1.20 6.06
N ARG A 74 13.11 1.36 6.01
CA ARG A 74 13.85 2.21 6.96
C ARG A 74 13.75 3.69 6.57
N ARG A 75 12.95 4.45 7.33
CA ARG A 75 12.73 5.89 7.12
C ARG A 75 13.51 6.69 8.16
N LEU A 76 14.54 7.41 7.73
CA LEU A 76 15.48 8.07 8.65
C LEU A 76 14.85 9.19 9.47
N ASP A 77 13.93 9.96 8.89
CA ASP A 77 13.26 11.05 9.61
C ASP A 77 12.25 10.52 10.64
N ASP A 78 11.54 9.42 10.35
CA ASP A 78 10.68 8.74 11.35
C ASP A 78 11.51 8.33 12.57
N LEU A 79 12.74 7.83 12.36
CA LEU A 79 13.67 7.47 13.44
C LEU A 79 14.19 8.68 14.21
N ARG A 80 14.61 9.74 13.51
CA ARG A 80 15.14 10.97 14.12
C ARG A 80 14.08 11.69 14.96
N ASN A 81 12.83 11.66 14.50
CA ASN A 81 11.71 12.34 15.14
C ASN A 81 11.04 11.49 16.21
N GLY A 82 11.46 10.23 16.38
CA GLY A 82 10.81 9.30 17.31
C GLY A 82 9.32 9.11 16.99
N PHE A 83 8.99 8.96 15.71
CA PHE A 83 7.60 8.91 15.26
C PHE A 83 6.80 7.84 16.02
N SER A 84 5.65 8.25 16.54
CA SER A 84 4.67 7.40 17.17
C SER A 84 3.27 7.78 16.70
N VAL A 85 2.32 6.86 16.86
CA VAL A 85 0.90 7.16 16.62
C VAL A 85 0.47 8.23 17.63
N PRO A 86 -0.10 9.37 17.18
CA PRO A 86 -0.50 10.43 18.09
C PRO A 86 -1.58 10.00 19.10
N PRO A 87 -1.66 10.63 20.28
CA PRO A 87 -2.73 10.33 21.24
C PRO A 87 -4.12 10.50 20.62
N GLY A 88 -5.01 9.53 20.87
CA GLY A 88 -6.37 9.51 20.30
C GLY A 88 -6.50 8.85 18.93
N PHE A 89 -5.38 8.45 18.33
CA PHE A 89 -5.31 7.67 17.09
C PHE A 89 -5.06 6.18 17.41
N SER A 90 -5.54 5.29 16.55
CA SER A 90 -5.55 3.84 16.63
C SER A 90 -5.47 3.20 15.23
N PHE A 91 -5.50 1.88 15.15
CA PHE A 91 -5.69 1.17 13.89
C PHE A 91 -7.06 0.49 13.93
N PRO A 92 -8.16 1.16 13.53
CA PRO A 92 -9.53 0.68 13.79
C PRO A 92 -9.85 -0.70 13.19
N ASN A 93 -9.18 -1.06 12.10
CA ASN A 93 -9.34 -2.37 11.45
C ASN A 93 -8.54 -3.50 12.12
N LEU A 94 -7.59 -3.15 13.01
CA LEU A 94 -6.71 -4.08 13.73
C LEU A 94 -7.03 -4.13 15.23
N SER A 95 -7.55 -3.05 15.82
CA SER A 95 -7.77 -2.88 17.26
C SER A 95 -8.90 -3.73 17.84
N ALA A 96 -9.90 -4.09 17.02
CA ALA A 96 -11.02 -4.93 17.45
C ALA A 96 -10.67 -6.42 17.58
N GLN A 97 -9.46 -6.85 17.20
CA GLN A 97 -9.19 -8.26 16.91
C GLN A 97 -8.52 -9.07 18.03
N THR A 98 -7.90 -8.50 19.07
CA THR A 98 -7.42 -9.31 20.21
C THR A 98 -7.14 -8.50 21.48
N GLN A 99 -7.52 -9.09 22.62
CA GLN A 99 -6.98 -8.72 23.93
C GLN A 99 -5.52 -9.17 24.05
N SER A 100 -4.70 -8.34 24.70
CA SER A 100 -3.35 -8.65 25.26
C SER A 100 -2.23 -9.02 24.27
N GLY A 101 -1.32 -8.07 24.07
CA GLY A 101 0.02 -8.32 23.52
C GLY A 101 0.87 -7.05 23.45
N SER A 102 2.10 -7.10 23.94
CA SER A 102 3.08 -6.00 23.94
C SER A 102 3.92 -6.02 22.66
N GLY A 103 3.35 -5.56 21.54
CA GLY A 103 4.05 -5.38 20.27
C GLY A 103 4.46 -3.93 20.02
N GLY A 104 5.69 -3.70 19.53
CA GLY A 104 6.29 -2.38 19.38
C GLY A 104 5.57 -1.46 18.39
N LEU A 105 4.71 -0.60 18.92
CA LEU A 105 4.42 0.79 18.53
C LEU A 105 3.74 1.56 19.70
N GLY A 106 3.91 1.07 20.94
CA GLY A 106 3.29 1.63 22.14
C GLY A 106 1.78 1.37 22.24
N GLY A 107 1.36 0.59 23.25
CA GLY A 107 -0.05 0.49 23.67
C GLY A 107 -0.88 -0.62 23.02
N GLY A 108 -0.80 -1.85 23.51
CA GLY A 108 -1.82 -2.90 23.28
C GLY A 108 -2.02 -3.37 21.84
N ILE A 109 -1.14 -2.98 20.91
CA ILE A 109 -1.20 -3.38 19.51
C ILE A 109 -0.73 -4.84 19.38
N PRO A 110 -1.48 -5.72 18.67
CA PRO A 110 -1.10 -7.11 18.47
C PRO A 110 0.28 -7.25 17.82
N ASP A 111 0.85 -8.46 17.84
CA ASP A 111 2.03 -8.77 17.04
C ASP A 111 1.67 -8.65 15.55
N LEU A 112 1.88 -7.46 15.00
CA LEU A 112 1.75 -7.12 13.59
C LEU A 112 3.03 -7.49 12.82
N SER A 113 3.84 -8.41 13.34
CA SER A 113 4.98 -8.90 12.58
C SER A 113 4.52 -9.58 11.30
N PHE A 114 5.20 -9.24 10.23
CA PHE A 114 4.90 -9.72 8.91
C PHE A 114 5.49 -11.11 8.66
N ASP A 115 4.81 -11.89 7.82
CA ASP A 115 5.30 -13.20 7.41
C ASP A 115 6.41 -13.05 6.35
N THR A 116 7.65 -13.19 6.79
CA THR A 116 8.85 -13.19 5.93
C THR A 116 9.25 -14.59 5.46
N GLY A 117 8.56 -15.65 5.92
CA GLY A 117 9.00 -17.04 5.75
C GLY A 117 8.38 -17.76 4.55
N ALA A 118 7.12 -17.47 4.20
CA ALA A 118 6.45 -18.14 3.09
C ALA A 118 6.80 -17.54 1.72
N THR A 119 6.82 -18.38 0.68
CA THR A 119 7.09 -17.96 -0.70
C THR A 119 5.90 -17.21 -1.30
N TRP A 120 6.10 -16.60 -2.48
CA TRP A 120 5.01 -15.90 -3.19
C TRP A 120 3.89 -16.85 -3.59
N GLU A 121 4.24 -18.03 -4.08
CA GLU A 121 3.33 -19.08 -4.52
C GLU A 121 2.45 -19.54 -3.35
N GLU A 122 3.06 -19.82 -2.19
CA GLU A 122 2.33 -20.22 -0.98
C GLU A 122 1.38 -19.13 -0.50
N LYS A 123 1.83 -17.87 -0.50
CA LYS A 123 1.03 -16.73 -0.06
C LYS A 123 -0.13 -16.46 -1.00
N ILE A 124 0.10 -16.44 -2.31
CA ILE A 124 -0.94 -16.19 -3.31
C ILE A 124 -1.97 -17.34 -3.31
N ALA A 125 -1.52 -18.59 -3.30
CA ALA A 125 -2.41 -19.75 -3.23
C ALA A 125 -3.24 -19.75 -1.94
N TRP A 126 -2.62 -19.42 -0.80
CA TRP A 126 -3.34 -19.27 0.45
C TRP A 126 -4.35 -18.11 0.38
N MET A 127 -3.98 -16.92 -0.09
CA MET A 127 -4.93 -15.80 -0.20
C MET A 127 -6.12 -16.14 -1.10
N LYS A 128 -5.89 -16.80 -2.24
CA LYS A 128 -6.96 -17.31 -3.12
C LYS A 128 -7.89 -18.28 -2.42
N SER A 129 -7.39 -19.12 -1.52
CA SER A 129 -8.23 -20.04 -0.73
C SER A 129 -9.11 -19.33 0.31
N GLN A 130 -8.78 -18.08 0.66
CA GLN A 130 -9.52 -17.30 1.66
C GLN A 130 -10.58 -16.39 1.04
N THR A 131 -10.56 -16.14 -0.28
CA THR A 131 -11.45 -15.14 -0.88
C THR A 131 -11.66 -15.29 -2.39
N ASP A 132 -12.85 -14.89 -2.85
CA ASP A 132 -13.21 -14.81 -4.27
C ASP A 132 -13.06 -13.40 -4.89
N LEU A 133 -12.45 -12.41 -4.20
CA LEU A 133 -12.13 -11.15 -4.92
C LEU A 133 -10.89 -11.32 -5.76
N GLU A 134 -10.78 -10.39 -6.70
CA GLU A 134 -9.54 -10.12 -7.40
C GLU A 134 -8.38 -9.92 -6.43
N ILE A 135 -7.30 -10.67 -6.67
CA ILE A 135 -6.04 -10.53 -5.96
C ILE A 135 -5.06 -9.82 -6.88
N TRP A 136 -4.67 -8.63 -6.44
CA TRP A 136 -3.66 -7.81 -7.10
C TRP A 136 -2.39 -7.86 -6.29
N VAL A 137 -1.24 -8.03 -6.93
CA VAL A 137 0.03 -8.04 -6.18
C VAL A 137 0.79 -6.74 -6.33
N LYS A 138 0.97 -6.03 -5.21
CA LYS A 138 1.65 -4.74 -5.15
C LYS A 138 3.10 -4.85 -4.74
N GLY A 139 3.95 -4.10 -5.44
CA GLY A 139 5.39 -4.09 -5.18
C GLY A 139 6.20 -4.86 -6.21
N VAL A 140 5.60 -5.19 -7.36
CA VAL A 140 6.30 -5.87 -8.45
C VAL A 140 7.28 -4.89 -9.10
N THR A 141 8.58 -5.14 -8.93
CA THR A 141 9.64 -4.26 -9.42
C THR A 141 10.57 -4.91 -10.44
N SER A 142 10.33 -6.18 -10.80
CA SER A 142 11.13 -6.89 -11.81
C SER A 142 10.25 -7.65 -12.80
N PRO A 143 10.71 -7.82 -14.06
CA PRO A 143 10.10 -8.69 -15.05
C PRO A 143 9.87 -10.13 -14.58
N LEU A 144 10.82 -10.68 -13.82
CA LEU A 144 10.75 -12.05 -13.31
C LEU A 144 9.61 -12.21 -12.30
N ASP A 145 9.49 -11.27 -11.35
CA ASP A 145 8.42 -11.30 -10.34
C ASP A 145 7.04 -11.12 -11.01
N ALA A 146 6.96 -10.28 -12.05
CA ALA A 146 5.74 -10.12 -12.83
C ALA A 146 5.34 -11.43 -13.51
N GLN A 147 6.31 -12.15 -14.09
CA GLN A 147 6.07 -13.45 -14.70
C GLN A 147 5.57 -14.48 -13.67
N ILE A 148 6.22 -14.57 -12.51
CA ILE A 148 5.80 -15.47 -11.43
C ILE A 148 4.37 -15.14 -11.00
N ALA A 149 4.05 -13.86 -10.77
CA ALA A 149 2.71 -13.45 -10.37
C ALA A 149 1.65 -13.84 -11.42
N ILE A 150 1.94 -13.65 -12.71
CA ILE A 150 1.06 -14.06 -13.82
C ILE A 150 0.87 -15.58 -13.83
N GLU A 151 1.93 -16.36 -13.65
CA GLU A 151 1.87 -17.83 -13.60
C GLU A 151 1.07 -18.35 -12.39
N GLN A 152 1.06 -17.60 -11.28
CA GLN A 152 0.19 -17.86 -10.13
C GLN A 152 -1.27 -17.40 -10.36
N GLY A 153 -1.58 -16.79 -11.51
CA GLY A 153 -2.91 -16.42 -11.95
C GLY A 153 -3.53 -15.25 -11.18
N VAL A 154 -2.74 -14.26 -10.78
CA VAL A 154 -3.25 -13.05 -10.11
C VAL A 154 -4.08 -12.19 -11.08
N ASP A 155 -5.09 -11.50 -10.55
CA ASP A 155 -6.02 -10.69 -11.34
C ASP A 155 -5.43 -9.35 -11.81
N GLY A 156 -4.32 -8.96 -11.18
CA GLY A 156 -3.50 -7.83 -11.60
C GLY A 156 -2.18 -7.73 -10.84
N ILE A 157 -1.30 -6.88 -11.35
CA ILE A 157 -0.04 -6.52 -10.71
C ILE A 157 0.02 -5.00 -10.53
N ILE A 158 0.61 -4.55 -9.43
CA ILE A 158 0.85 -3.12 -9.17
C ILE A 158 2.36 -2.88 -9.11
N ILE A 159 2.86 -2.21 -10.15
CA ILE A 159 4.24 -1.74 -10.23
C ILE A 159 4.41 -0.59 -9.24
N SER A 160 5.19 -0.83 -8.19
CA SER A 160 5.28 0.08 -7.06
C SER A 160 6.60 -0.11 -6.35
N ASN A 161 7.38 0.96 -6.21
CA ASN A 161 8.50 1.02 -5.26
C ASN A 161 8.07 1.60 -3.90
N HIS A 162 6.76 1.52 -3.60
CA HIS A 162 6.13 1.99 -2.37
C HIS A 162 6.28 3.51 -2.16
N GLY A 163 6.31 4.25 -3.27
CA GLY A 163 6.57 5.68 -3.29
C GLY A 163 8.00 6.06 -2.90
N GLY A 164 8.97 5.15 -3.09
CA GLY A 164 10.38 5.35 -2.75
C GLY A 164 10.70 5.22 -1.26
N ARG A 165 9.92 4.42 -0.51
CA ARG A 165 9.99 4.37 0.97
C ARG A 165 10.49 3.03 1.53
N GLN A 166 10.82 2.07 0.66
CA GLN A 166 11.20 0.70 1.05
C GLN A 166 12.69 0.47 0.85
N LEU A 167 13.09 0.10 -0.37
CA LEU A 167 14.47 -0.02 -0.79
C LEU A 167 14.86 1.22 -1.58
N ASP A 168 15.83 1.98 -1.05
CA ASP A 168 16.38 3.15 -1.73
C ASP A 168 17.19 2.74 -2.96
N THR A 169 17.40 3.67 -3.89
CA THR A 169 18.11 3.47 -5.16
C THR A 169 17.46 2.47 -6.13
N THR A 170 16.20 2.10 -5.88
CA THR A 170 15.40 1.35 -6.85
C THR A 170 15.03 2.23 -8.05
N PRO A 171 14.86 1.64 -9.25
CA PRO A 171 14.44 2.40 -10.42
C PRO A 171 13.10 3.12 -10.22
N ALA A 172 12.86 4.15 -11.03
CA ALA A 172 11.54 4.77 -11.09
C ALA A 172 10.52 3.75 -11.64
N THR A 173 9.30 3.76 -11.11
CA THR A 173 8.26 2.79 -11.49
C THR A 173 7.89 2.89 -12.97
N ILE A 174 8.02 4.07 -13.59
CA ILE A 174 7.77 4.27 -15.02
C ILE A 174 8.82 3.57 -15.90
N ASP A 175 10.05 3.41 -15.42
CA ASP A 175 11.10 2.69 -16.14
C ASP A 175 10.84 1.18 -16.05
N ILE A 176 10.47 0.70 -14.85
CA ILE A 176 10.07 -0.69 -14.60
C ILE A 176 8.85 -1.07 -15.48
N LEU A 177 7.88 -0.16 -15.66
CA LEU A 177 6.71 -0.39 -16.51
C LEU A 177 7.08 -0.76 -17.94
N ARG A 178 8.14 -0.15 -18.50
CA ARG A 178 8.58 -0.43 -19.87
C ARG A 178 9.02 -1.87 -20.05
N GLU A 179 9.59 -2.47 -19.01
CA GLU A 179 10.06 -3.85 -19.03
C GLU A 179 8.92 -4.84 -18.76
N ILE A 180 7.99 -4.51 -17.85
CA ILE A 180 6.92 -5.41 -17.42
C ILE A 180 5.72 -5.40 -18.38
N ALA A 181 5.38 -4.25 -18.97
CA ALA A 181 4.19 -4.13 -19.82
C ALA A 181 4.16 -5.12 -21.01
N PRO A 182 5.27 -5.33 -21.77
CA PRO A 182 5.29 -6.33 -22.83
C PRO A 182 5.03 -7.77 -22.35
N ILE A 183 5.44 -8.10 -21.13
CA ILE A 183 5.31 -9.45 -20.56
C ILE A 183 3.87 -9.70 -20.07
N ALA A 184 3.27 -8.69 -19.46
CA ALA A 184 1.94 -8.75 -18.86
C ALA A 184 0.80 -8.51 -19.85
N LYS A 185 1.07 -7.88 -21.01
CA LYS A 185 0.07 -7.56 -22.03
C LYS A 185 -0.77 -8.79 -22.43
N GLY A 186 -2.09 -8.67 -22.23
CA GLY A 186 -3.05 -9.72 -22.56
C GLY A 186 -3.05 -10.92 -21.60
N LYS A 187 -2.26 -10.88 -20.52
CA LYS A 187 -2.19 -11.96 -19.51
C LYS A 187 -2.74 -11.55 -18.15
N THR A 188 -2.49 -10.31 -17.73
CA THR A 188 -3.05 -9.74 -16.49
C THR A 188 -3.16 -8.22 -16.63
N ARG A 189 -3.88 -7.58 -15.71
CA ARG A 189 -3.99 -6.11 -15.67
C ARG A 189 -2.80 -5.49 -14.94
N ILE A 190 -2.44 -4.29 -15.35
CA ILE A 190 -1.28 -3.57 -14.83
C ILE A 190 -1.76 -2.27 -14.20
N ALA A 191 -1.47 -2.12 -12.90
CA ALA A 191 -1.54 -0.85 -12.23
C ALA A 191 -0.15 -0.34 -11.88
N ILE A 192 -0.02 0.96 -11.64
CA ILE A 192 1.24 1.59 -11.29
C ILE A 192 1.05 2.73 -10.28
N ASP A 193 1.98 2.87 -9.33
CA ASP A 193 2.09 4.03 -8.45
C ASP A 193 3.49 4.66 -8.48
N GLY A 194 3.69 5.76 -7.74
CA GLY A 194 5.00 6.38 -7.53
C GLY A 194 5.27 7.55 -8.47
N GLY A 195 5.37 8.76 -7.91
CA GLY A 195 5.83 9.95 -8.65
C GLY A 195 4.81 10.63 -9.58
N PHE A 196 3.62 10.07 -9.81
CA PHE A 196 2.57 10.71 -10.60
C PHE A 196 2.03 11.98 -9.93
N ARG A 197 2.03 13.10 -10.68
CA ARG A 197 1.62 14.43 -10.17
C ARG A 197 0.73 15.20 -11.14
N ARG A 198 0.77 14.89 -12.42
CA ARG A 198 0.03 15.62 -13.48
C ARG A 198 -0.66 14.64 -14.42
N GLY A 199 -1.70 15.13 -15.11
CA GLY A 199 -2.39 14.36 -16.15
C GLY A 199 -1.46 13.84 -17.26
N SER A 200 -0.41 14.60 -17.60
CA SER A 200 0.61 14.16 -18.55
C SER A 200 1.41 12.94 -18.08
N ASP A 201 1.59 12.76 -16.76
CA ASP A 201 2.30 11.60 -16.21
C ASP A 201 1.41 10.36 -16.31
N ILE A 202 0.12 10.53 -15.99
CA ILE A 202 -0.91 9.49 -16.15
C ILE A 202 -0.99 9.05 -17.61
N PHE A 203 -1.06 10.00 -18.54
CA PHE A 203 -1.09 9.71 -19.99
C PHE A 203 0.11 8.86 -20.42
N LYS A 204 1.32 9.20 -19.95
CA LYS A 204 2.54 8.43 -20.28
C LYS A 204 2.46 7.00 -19.75
N ALA A 205 2.01 6.79 -18.52
CA ALA A 205 1.86 5.43 -17.98
C ALA A 205 0.85 4.60 -18.77
N VAL A 206 -0.31 5.17 -19.07
CA VAL A 206 -1.34 4.48 -19.88
C VAL A 206 -0.81 4.18 -21.28
N ALA A 207 -0.14 5.13 -21.93
CA ALA A 207 0.48 4.93 -23.24
C ALA A 207 1.58 3.85 -23.22
N LEU A 208 2.24 3.64 -22.08
CA LEU A 208 3.24 2.59 -21.88
C LEU A 208 2.65 1.24 -21.48
N GLY A 209 1.32 1.15 -21.29
CA GLY A 209 0.62 -0.13 -21.07
C GLY A 209 0.06 -0.34 -19.67
N ALA A 210 0.01 0.69 -18.81
CA ALA A 210 -0.74 0.59 -17.56
C ALA A 210 -2.26 0.74 -17.80
N ASP A 211 -3.06 -0.09 -17.14
CA ASP A 211 -4.53 0.02 -17.11
C ASP A 211 -4.99 1.01 -16.04
N PHE A 212 -4.29 1.09 -14.91
CA PHE A 212 -4.63 1.96 -13.79
C PHE A 212 -3.40 2.70 -13.25
N VAL A 213 -3.62 3.93 -12.76
CA VAL A 213 -2.60 4.72 -12.06
C VAL A 213 -3.12 5.07 -10.67
N PHE A 214 -2.40 4.65 -9.63
CA PHE A 214 -2.70 4.98 -8.24
C PHE A 214 -1.89 6.19 -7.78
N VAL A 215 -2.53 7.06 -7.00
CA VAL A 215 -1.90 8.25 -6.41
C VAL A 215 -1.98 8.17 -4.88
N GLY A 216 -0.82 8.28 -4.22
CA GLY A 216 -0.71 8.24 -2.76
C GLY A 216 -0.67 9.65 -2.16
N ARG A 217 0.53 10.24 -2.13
CA ARG A 217 0.79 11.52 -1.44
C ARG A 217 -0.23 12.61 -1.77
N ILE A 218 -0.50 12.88 -3.06
CA ILE A 218 -1.42 13.98 -3.46
C ILE A 218 -2.85 13.85 -2.89
N ALA A 219 -3.28 12.64 -2.49
CA ALA A 219 -4.61 12.44 -1.90
C ALA A 219 -4.67 12.85 -0.42
N ILE A 220 -3.52 13.00 0.25
CA ILE A 220 -3.42 13.35 1.67
C ILE A 220 -2.78 14.74 1.90
N CYS A 221 -2.47 15.49 0.84
CA CYS A 221 -1.79 16.79 0.90
C CYS A 221 -2.77 17.94 0.64
#